data_AF-A0A353VLB1-F1
#
_entry.id   AF-A0A353VLB1-F1
#
_cell.length_a   1.000
_cell.length_b   1.000
_cell.length_c   1.000
_cell.angle_alpha   90.00
_cell.angle_beta   90.00
_cell.angle_gamma   90.00
#
_symmetry.space_group_name_H-M   'P 1'
#
loop_
_entity.id
_entity.type
_entity.pdbx_description
1 polymer ?
#
loop_
_entity_poly.entity_id
_entity_poly.type
_entity_poly.pdbx_seq_one_letter_code
_entity_poly.pdbx_strand_id
1 'polypeptide(L)'
;MRFSLAIFISILLYSCSSDKPENLVSQEEMVSILKEINLIEARRHKRFEDYSNEVNQTTLKNYTALFKAYNLTDSTFLESYNYYEEHPKQLEEIYAKVMMELEEELRLLREVNKSDPDSIGQDSVGKAIMKGQ
;
A
#
# COMPACT_ATOMS: atom_id res chain seq x y z
N MET A 1 38.84 32.37 -1.91
CA MET A 1 37.39 32.52 -1.64
C MET A 1 36.52 32.39 -2.89
N ARG A 2 36.90 32.93 -4.06
CA ARG A 2 36.13 32.75 -5.31
C ARG A 2 36.10 31.30 -5.85
N PHE A 3 37.20 30.56 -5.72
CA PHE A 3 37.30 29.16 -6.17
C PHE A 3 36.52 28.18 -5.27
N SER A 4 36.40 28.50 -3.98
CA SER A 4 35.68 27.70 -2.99
C SER A 4 34.17 27.70 -3.24
N LEU A 5 33.61 28.81 -3.78
CA LEU A 5 32.21 28.90 -4.15
C LEU A 5 31.89 28.02 -5.37
N ALA A 6 32.81 27.93 -6.33
CA ALA A 6 32.64 27.11 -7.53
C ALA A 6 32.62 25.60 -7.21
N ILE A 7 33.45 25.16 -6.26
CA ILE A 7 33.46 23.75 -5.80
C ILE A 7 32.16 23.40 -5.07
N PHE A 8 31.62 24.31 -4.26
CA PHE A 8 30.35 24.10 -3.55
C PHE A 8 29.16 24.01 -4.51
N ILE A 9 29.18 24.75 -5.62
CA ILE A 9 28.15 24.73 -6.67
C ILE A 9 28.24 23.46 -7.53
N SER A 10 29.44 22.95 -7.83
CA SER A 10 29.59 21.68 -8.57
C SER A 10 29.12 20.46 -7.78
N ILE A 11 29.17 20.48 -6.45
CA ILE A 11 28.69 19.37 -5.60
C ILE A 11 27.14 19.31 -5.60
N LEU A 12 26.46 20.44 -5.80
CA LEU A 12 25.00 20.50 -5.87
C LEU A 12 24.41 19.93 -7.19
N LEU A 13 25.24 19.71 -8.22
CA LEU A 13 24.80 19.18 -9.51
C LEU A 13 24.92 17.66 -9.63
N TYR A 14 25.50 16.97 -8.63
CA TYR A 14 25.37 15.52 -8.45
C TYR A 14 24.06 15.18 -7.73
N SER A 15 22.96 15.83 -8.12
CA SER A 15 21.62 15.38 -7.74
C SER A 15 21.46 13.97 -8.29
N CYS A 16 21.26 13.01 -7.40
CA CYS A 16 21.06 11.61 -7.72
C CYS A 16 19.85 11.52 -8.67
N SER A 17 20.09 11.26 -9.94
CA SER A 17 19.06 10.69 -10.79
C SER A 17 19.05 9.21 -10.45
N SER A 18 18.01 8.70 -9.78
CA SER A 18 17.82 7.25 -9.75
C SER A 18 17.66 6.79 -11.19
N ASP A 19 18.62 6.01 -11.67
CA ASP A 19 18.46 5.30 -12.92
C ASP A 19 17.23 4.40 -12.78
N LYS A 20 16.39 4.36 -13.82
CA LYS A 20 15.21 3.50 -13.85
C LYS A 20 15.63 2.05 -13.53
N PRO A 21 15.07 1.41 -12.49
CA PRO A 21 15.42 0.04 -12.14
C PRO A 21 15.19 -0.91 -13.33
N GLU A 22 16.08 -1.88 -13.51
CA GLU A 22 15.98 -2.88 -14.59
C GLU A 22 14.67 -3.67 -14.50
N ASN A 23 14.26 -4.00 -13.26
CA ASN A 23 13.04 -4.73 -12.96
C ASN A 23 11.99 -3.82 -12.30
N LEU A 24 11.76 -2.63 -12.88
CA LEU A 24 10.75 -1.71 -12.38
C LEU A 24 9.35 -2.34 -12.48
N VAL A 25 8.68 -2.51 -11.34
CA VAL A 25 7.26 -2.87 -11.26
C VAL A 25 6.43 -1.82 -11.98
N SER A 26 5.55 -2.24 -12.90
CA SER A 26 4.70 -1.30 -13.65
C SER A 26 3.76 -0.51 -12.73
N GLN A 27 3.25 0.64 -13.20
CA GLN A 27 2.33 1.44 -12.38
C GLN A 27 1.06 0.65 -12.06
N GLU A 28 0.52 -0.11 -13.02
CA GLU A 28 -0.68 -0.94 -12.82
C GLU A 28 -0.45 -2.07 -11.80
N GLU A 29 0.69 -2.74 -11.86
CA GLU A 29 1.04 -3.75 -10.85
C GLU A 29 1.26 -3.11 -9.48
N MET A 30 1.95 -1.95 -9.42
CA MET A 30 2.18 -1.22 -8.18
C MET A 30 0.87 -0.77 -7.52
N VAL A 31 -0.12 -0.32 -8.30
CA VAL A 31 -1.48 -0.04 -7.81
C VAL A 31 -2.08 -1.28 -7.15
N SER A 32 -1.99 -2.43 -7.81
CA SER A 32 -2.56 -3.68 -7.29
C SER A 32 -1.85 -4.14 -6.01
N ILE A 33 -0.53 -4.02 -5.96
CA ILE A 33 0.30 -4.37 -4.80
C ILE A 33 0.01 -3.44 -3.62
N LEU A 34 0.02 -2.11 -3.83
CA LEU A 34 -0.24 -1.14 -2.76
C LEU A 34 -1.66 -1.25 -2.22
N LYS A 35 -2.65 -1.55 -3.06
CA LYS A 35 -4.01 -1.87 -2.61
C LYS A 35 -4.00 -3.07 -1.65
N GLU A 36 -3.37 -4.18 -2.03
CA GLU A 36 -3.27 -5.37 -1.18
C GLU A 36 -2.51 -5.12 0.12
N ILE A 37 -1.42 -4.35 0.07
CA ILE A 37 -0.68 -3.91 1.27
C ILE A 37 -1.63 -3.14 2.21
N ASN A 38 -2.39 -2.18 1.69
CA ASN A 38 -3.36 -1.43 2.49
C ASN A 38 -4.45 -2.32 3.09
N LEU A 39 -4.90 -3.35 2.38
CA LEU A 39 -5.87 -4.32 2.90
C LEU A 39 -5.27 -5.26 3.96
N ILE A 40 -4.03 -5.72 3.79
CA ILE A 40 -3.27 -6.47 4.81
C ILE A 40 -3.16 -5.61 6.07
N GLU A 41 -2.78 -4.35 5.91
CA GLU A 41 -2.63 -3.41 7.01
C GLU A 41 -3.96 -3.09 7.67
N ALA A 42 -5.05 -2.87 6.94
CA ALA A 42 -6.37 -2.66 7.51
C ALA A 42 -6.89 -3.87 8.32
N ARG A 43 -6.50 -5.09 7.93
CA ARG A 43 -6.80 -6.34 8.68
C ARG A 43 -5.91 -6.53 9.91
N ARG A 44 -4.68 -5.98 9.92
CA ARG A 44 -3.77 -5.96 11.07
C ARG A 44 -4.14 -4.86 12.06
N HIS A 45 -4.44 -3.66 11.53
CA HIS A 45 -5.37 -2.69 12.11
C HIS A 45 -6.70 -3.45 12.40
N LYS A 46 -7.81 -2.98 12.97
CA LYS A 46 -8.94 -3.87 13.41
C LYS A 46 -8.63 -4.97 14.44
N ARG A 47 -7.52 -5.73 14.38
CA ARG A 47 -7.06 -6.68 15.42
C ARG A 47 -6.32 -5.99 16.58
N PHE A 48 -6.51 -4.67 16.74
CA PHE A 48 -5.75 -3.74 17.61
C PHE A 48 -5.49 -4.14 19.04
N GLU A 49 -6.29 -5.03 19.60
CA GLU A 49 -6.15 -5.41 21.00
C GLU A 49 -4.99 -6.39 21.21
N ASP A 50 -4.46 -7.02 20.15
CA ASP A 50 -3.36 -7.98 20.22
C ASP A 50 -2.24 -7.65 19.21
N TYR A 51 -1.27 -6.82 19.63
CA TYR A 51 0.06 -6.73 18.98
C TYR A 51 0.93 -7.97 19.28
N SER A 52 0.32 -9.15 19.31
CA SER A 52 1.01 -10.38 19.65
C SER A 52 2.01 -10.77 18.55
N ASN A 53 3.01 -11.57 18.92
CA ASN A 53 3.96 -12.14 17.96
C ASN A 53 3.26 -12.92 16.83
N GLU A 54 2.10 -13.51 17.11
CA GLU A 54 1.30 -14.24 16.12
C GLU A 54 0.70 -13.30 15.05
N VAL A 55 0.18 -12.13 15.45
CA VAL A 55 -0.34 -11.13 14.51
C VAL A 55 0.77 -10.62 13.59
N ASN A 56 1.96 -10.37 14.15
CA ASN A 56 3.12 -9.96 13.36
C ASN A 56 3.56 -11.05 12.38
N GLN A 57 3.68 -12.31 12.83
CA GLN A 57 4.02 -13.43 11.94
C GLN A 57 2.98 -13.64 10.83
N THR A 58 1.70 -13.49 11.13
CA THR A 58 0.62 -13.59 10.14
C THR A 58 0.74 -12.48 9.10
N THR A 59 1.02 -11.25 9.53
CA THR A 59 1.24 -10.11 8.64
C THR A 59 2.43 -10.35 7.72
N LEU A 60 3.55 -10.82 8.25
CA LEU A 60 4.74 -11.17 7.46
C LEU A 60 4.43 -12.26 6.42
N LYS A 61 3.71 -13.31 6.81
CA LYS A 61 3.27 -14.36 5.87
C LYS A 61 2.40 -13.81 4.74
N ASN A 62 1.52 -12.85 5.04
CA ASN A 62 0.69 -12.21 4.03
C ASN A 62 1.53 -11.40 3.04
N TYR A 63 2.54 -10.65 3.50
CA TYR A 63 3.47 -9.95 2.61
C TYR A 63 4.28 -10.92 1.74
N THR A 64 4.80 -12.01 2.32
CA THR A 64 5.52 -13.05 1.56
C THR A 64 4.62 -13.67 0.48
N ALA A 65 3.36 -13.97 0.82
CA ALA A 65 2.40 -14.53 -0.13
C ALA A 65 2.06 -13.54 -1.24
N LEU A 66 1.88 -12.26 -0.90
CA LEU A 66 1.64 -11.19 -1.85
C LEU A 66 2.78 -11.07 -2.86
N PHE A 67 4.02 -10.88 -2.41
CA PHE A 67 5.15 -10.71 -3.32
C PHE A 67 5.40 -11.94 -4.17
N LYS A 68 5.18 -13.15 -3.62
CA LYS A 68 5.23 -14.38 -4.42
C LYS A 68 4.18 -14.40 -5.53
N ALA A 69 2.96 -13.93 -5.28
CA ALA A 69 1.89 -13.89 -6.29
C ALA A 69 2.21 -12.96 -7.47
N TYR A 70 2.98 -11.90 -7.21
CA TYR A 70 3.46 -10.96 -8.23
C TYR A 70 4.85 -11.30 -8.78
N ASN A 71 5.44 -12.44 -8.39
CA ASN A 71 6.82 -12.83 -8.73
C ASN A 71 7.87 -11.76 -8.35
N LEU A 72 7.69 -11.10 -7.21
CA LEU A 72 8.56 -10.05 -6.69
C LEU A 72 9.40 -10.55 -5.52
N THR A 73 10.59 -9.96 -5.39
CA THR A 73 11.36 -9.94 -4.15
C THR A 73 11.09 -8.66 -3.39
N ASP A 74 11.31 -8.66 -2.08
CA ASP A 74 11.25 -7.46 -1.24
C ASP A 74 12.12 -6.32 -1.80
N SER A 75 13.30 -6.67 -2.34
CA SER A 75 14.23 -5.70 -2.95
C SER A 75 13.66 -5.08 -4.23
N THR A 76 13.07 -5.88 -5.11
CA THR A 76 12.50 -5.39 -6.38
C THR A 76 11.33 -4.45 -6.12
N PHE A 77 10.49 -4.78 -5.14
CA PHE A 77 9.42 -3.89 -4.69
C PHE A 77 9.99 -2.58 -4.13
N LEU A 78 10.96 -2.65 -3.21
CA LEU A 78 11.54 -1.46 -2.58
C LEU A 78 12.24 -0.55 -3.59
N GLU A 79 13.04 -1.09 -4.50
CA GLU A 79 13.69 -0.34 -5.57
C GLU A 79 12.67 0.34 -6.48
N SER A 80 11.60 -0.37 -6.85
CA SER A 80 10.52 0.20 -7.66
C SER A 80 9.75 1.27 -6.92
N TYR A 81 9.45 1.07 -5.64
CA TYR A 81 8.78 2.05 -4.81
C TYR A 81 9.61 3.32 -4.65
N ASN A 82 10.91 3.19 -4.35
CA ASN A 82 11.85 4.31 -4.27
C ASN A 82 11.93 5.08 -5.60
N TYR A 83 11.93 4.39 -6.74
CA TYR A 83 11.82 5.03 -8.04
C TYR A 83 10.56 5.91 -8.13
N TYR A 84 9.39 5.41 -7.73
CA TYR A 84 8.17 6.21 -7.74
C TYR A 84 8.19 7.37 -6.72
N GLU A 85 8.84 7.22 -5.56
CA GLU A 85 9.04 8.33 -4.60
C GLU A 85 9.82 9.51 -5.22
N GLU A 86 10.79 9.22 -6.09
CA GLU A 86 11.52 10.24 -6.85
C GLU A 86 10.73 10.80 -8.05
N HIS A 87 9.62 10.16 -8.42
CA HIS A 87 8.74 10.54 -9.52
C HIS A 87 7.33 10.89 -9.01
N PRO A 88 7.16 12.00 -8.28
CA PRO A 88 5.97 12.28 -7.47
C PRO A 88 4.67 12.28 -8.27
N LYS A 89 4.69 12.73 -9.53
CA LYS A 89 3.49 12.69 -10.40
C LYS A 89 3.03 11.25 -10.68
N GLN A 90 3.96 10.33 -10.92
CA GLN A 90 3.61 8.92 -11.14
C GLN A 90 3.11 8.28 -9.84
N LEU A 91 3.72 8.60 -8.71
CA LEU A 91 3.27 8.11 -7.40
C LEU A 91 1.88 8.64 -7.03
N GLU A 92 1.58 9.90 -7.34
CA GLU A 92 0.25 10.50 -7.17
C GLU A 92 -0.79 9.75 -8.01
N GLU A 93 -0.50 9.49 -9.29
CA GLU A 93 -1.38 8.73 -10.19
C GLU A 93 -1.64 7.31 -9.66
N ILE A 94 -0.61 6.63 -9.16
CA ILE A 94 -0.71 5.31 -8.51
C ILE A 94 -1.66 5.39 -7.31
N TYR A 95 -1.41 6.29 -6.35
CA TYR A 95 -2.25 6.37 -5.13
C TYR A 95 -3.69 6.82 -5.43
N ALA A 96 -3.89 7.73 -6.38
CA ALA A 96 -5.23 8.14 -6.81
C ALA A 96 -6.03 6.93 -7.33
N LYS A 97 -5.38 6.06 -8.13
CA LYS A 97 -6.01 4.83 -8.63
C LYS A 97 -6.26 3.81 -7.52
N VAL A 98 -5.33 3.64 -6.58
CA VAL A 98 -5.54 2.78 -5.40
C VAL A 98 -6.79 3.22 -4.61
N MET A 99 -6.93 4.52 -4.34
CA MET A 99 -8.09 5.06 -3.63
C MET A 99 -9.39 4.81 -4.41
N MET A 100 -9.38 5.08 -5.72
CA MET A 100 -10.52 4.84 -6.59
C MET A 100 -10.98 3.36 -6.58
N GLU A 101 -10.03 2.41 -6.67
CA GLU A 101 -10.36 0.98 -6.63
C GLU A 101 -10.94 0.55 -5.27
N LEU A 102 -10.38 1.05 -4.17
CA LEU A 102 -10.89 0.77 -2.82
C LEU A 102 -12.28 1.35 -2.57
N GLU A 103 -12.54 2.58 -3.04
CA GLU A 103 -13.86 3.22 -2.95
C GLU A 103 -14.92 2.46 -3.73
N GLU A 104 -14.57 2.00 -4.94
CA GLU A 104 -15.46 1.21 -5.77
C GLU A 104 -15.76 -0.15 -5.15
N GLU A 105 -14.75 -0.86 -4.64
CA GLU A 105 -14.94 -2.12 -3.93
C GLU A 105 -15.86 -1.94 -2.72
N LEU A 106 -15.66 -0.87 -1.94
CA LEU A 106 -16.52 -0.54 -0.80
C LEU A 106 -17.96 -0.23 -1.23
N ARG A 107 -18.15 0.46 -2.37
CA ARG A 107 -19.48 0.75 -2.91
C ARG A 107 -20.20 -0.55 -3.29
N LEU A 108 -19.53 -1.44 -4.01
CA LEU A 108 -20.07 -2.74 -4.40
C LEU A 108 -20.44 -3.59 -3.18
N LEU A 109 -19.57 -3.66 -2.16
CA LEU A 109 -19.85 -4.38 -0.91
C LEU A 109 -21.10 -3.82 -0.20
N ARG A 110 -21.28 -2.49 -0.19
CA ARG A 110 -22.47 -1.86 0.40
C ARG A 110 -23.74 -2.13 -0.40
N GLU A 111 -23.66 -2.23 -1.72
CA GLU A 111 -24.79 -2.57 -2.58
C GLU A 111 -25.22 -4.02 -2.37
N VAL A 112 -24.26 -4.97 -2.34
CA VAL A 112 -24.51 -6.37 -2.02
C VAL A 112 -25.18 -6.52 -0.65
N ASN A 113 -24.70 -5.80 0.37
CA ASN A 113 -25.28 -5.84 1.71
C ASN A 113 -26.72 -5.28 1.77
N LYS A 114 -27.07 -4.31 0.92
CA LYS A 114 -28.46 -3.81 0.84
C LYS A 114 -29.41 -4.81 0.18
N SER A 115 -28.90 -5.64 -0.74
CA SER A 115 -29.72 -6.63 -1.47
C SER A 115 -30.02 -7.91 -0.70
N ASP A 116 -29.24 -8.24 0.35
CA ASP A 116 -29.48 -9.41 1.21
C ASP A 116 -29.05 -9.13 2.67
N PRO A 117 -29.91 -8.48 3.48
CA PRO A 117 -29.60 -8.12 4.87
C PRO A 117 -29.47 -9.30 5.84
N ASP A 118 -29.90 -10.51 5.46
CA ASP A 118 -29.80 -11.73 6.28
C ASP A 118 -28.49 -12.51 6.04
N SER A 119 -27.69 -12.13 5.03
CA SER A 119 -26.40 -12.75 4.72
C SER A 119 -25.26 -12.37 5.67
N ILE A 120 -25.40 -11.29 6.47
CA ILE A 120 -24.52 -11.01 7.62
C ILE A 120 -24.98 -11.83 8.82
N GLY A 121 -24.73 -13.14 8.77
CA GLY A 121 -24.79 -13.99 9.94
C GLY A 121 -23.78 -13.51 11.00
N GLN A 122 -24.27 -12.74 11.98
CA GLN A 122 -23.63 -12.46 13.27
C GLN A 122 -22.11 -12.17 13.22
N ASP A 123 -21.68 -11.06 12.63
CA ASP A 123 -20.38 -10.49 13.04
C ASP A 123 -20.56 -9.48 14.18
N SER A 124 -19.53 -9.42 15.03
CA SER A 124 -19.53 -8.75 16.33
C SER A 124 -19.79 -7.24 16.27
N VAL A 125 -19.79 -6.65 15.07
CA VAL A 125 -19.99 -5.21 14.85
C VAL A 125 -21.47 -4.84 14.90
N GLY A 126 -22.36 -5.65 14.30
CA GLY A 126 -23.81 -5.39 14.31
C GLY A 126 -24.43 -5.47 15.72
N LYS A 127 -23.93 -6.37 16.56
CA LYS A 127 -24.39 -6.52 17.95
C LYS A 127 -23.94 -5.38 18.87
N ALA A 128 -22.81 -4.75 18.58
CA ALA A 128 -22.30 -3.62 19.37
C ALA A 128 -23.11 -2.34 19.14
N ILE A 129 -23.59 -2.13 17.91
CA ILE A 129 -24.39 -0.94 17.55
C ILE A 129 -25.82 -1.04 18.10
N MET A 130 -26.41 -2.25 18.14
CA MET A 130 -27.80 -2.46 18.60
C MET A 130 -27.97 -2.54 20.12
N LYS A 131 -26.89 -2.60 20.91
CA LYS A 131 -26.94 -2.61 22.39
C LYS A 131 -26.68 -1.23 23.02
N GLY A 132 -26.51 -0.20 22.21
CA GLY A 132 -26.22 1.17 22.64
C GLY A 132 -27.41 2.14 22.60
N GLN A 133 -28.64 1.66 22.40
CA GLN A 133 -29.87 2.45 22.48
C GLN A 133 -30.83 1.88 23.53
#